data_AF-A0A7W0ZIQ4-F1
#
_entry.id   AF-A0A7W0ZIQ4-F1
#
_cell.length_a   1.000
_cell.length_b   1.000
_cell.length_c   1.000
_cell.angle_alpha   90.00
_cell.angle_beta   90.00
_cell.angle_gamma   90.00
#
_symmetry.space_group_name_H-M   'P 1'
#
loop_
_entity.id
_entity.type
_entity.pdbx_description
1 polymer ?
#
loop_
_entity_poly.entity_id
_entity_poly.type
_entity_poly.pdbx_seq_one_letter_code
_entity_poly.pdbx_strand_id
1 'polypeptide(L)'
;MPPAERPLPSHAAEPPQEPLPYGRWGEALGDHFKAAAAGIKTDEELGDAGEITWFPDRTWGGRTYVPGTAPTSEGFELFGYVSYTREHEGAQAADFAAVVDYTDETAEANPDWTLDLSDQEIGHWRGPEARRGVITLVWGVSQVTNGAVATTELGPTTTDQCLLVEDRFTLVSLDDYTGDYVEVRLFAQRGAELARESLYEDED
;
A
#
# COMPACT_ATOMS: atom_id res chain seq x y z
N MET A 1 -3.75 33.08 3.25
CA MET A 1 -4.18 31.74 3.67
C MET A 1 -4.30 31.75 5.19
N PRO A 2 -5.46 31.42 5.77
CA PRO A 2 -5.53 31.14 7.20
C PRO A 2 -4.67 29.89 7.51
N PRO A 3 -4.17 29.75 8.75
CA PRO A 3 -3.54 28.52 9.20
C PRO A 3 -4.48 27.32 9.02
N ALA A 4 -3.92 26.15 8.69
CA ALA A 4 -4.67 24.90 8.73
C ALA A 4 -5.10 24.62 10.18
N GLU A 5 -6.39 24.36 10.39
CA GLU A 5 -6.92 24.01 11.71
C GLU A 5 -6.34 22.69 12.22
N ARG A 6 -6.03 21.78 11.28
CA ARG A 6 -5.31 20.54 11.53
C ARG A 6 -4.07 20.46 10.63
N PRO A 7 -2.86 20.75 11.14
CA PRO A 7 -1.64 20.56 10.35
C PRO A 7 -1.43 19.05 10.15
N LEU A 8 -1.52 18.61 8.89
CA LEU A 8 -1.27 17.24 8.47
C LEU A 8 -0.08 17.18 7.52
N PRO A 9 0.71 16.10 7.53
CA PRO A 9 1.64 15.83 6.45
C PRO A 9 0.84 15.47 5.18
N SER A 10 0.96 16.31 4.14
CA SER A 10 0.43 16.01 2.80
C SER A 10 1.58 15.66 1.86
N HIS A 11 1.39 14.62 1.06
CA HIS A 11 2.34 14.09 0.08
C HIS A 11 3.72 13.83 0.70
N ALA A 12 3.73 13.17 1.86
CA ALA A 12 4.94 12.96 2.65
C ALA A 12 5.90 11.93 2.04
N ALA A 13 5.39 11.04 1.19
CA ALA A 13 6.18 10.06 0.47
C ALA A 13 6.48 10.54 -0.95
N GLU A 14 7.68 10.25 -1.41
CA GLU A 14 8.05 10.42 -2.82
C GLU A 14 7.14 9.53 -3.69
N PRO A 15 6.75 10.00 -4.89
CA PRO A 15 5.98 9.21 -5.83
C PRO A 15 6.82 8.02 -6.35
N PRO A 16 6.21 7.03 -7.02
CA PRO A 16 6.96 5.94 -7.65
C PRO A 16 8.08 6.48 -8.54
N GLN A 17 9.28 5.91 -8.38
CA GLN A 17 10.48 6.31 -9.13
C GLN A 17 10.87 5.28 -10.19
N GLU A 18 10.50 4.01 -10.00
CA GLU A 18 10.88 2.92 -10.89
C GLU A 18 9.64 2.29 -11.56
N PRO A 19 9.79 1.68 -12.75
CA PRO A 19 8.76 0.79 -13.27
C PRO A 19 8.53 -0.38 -12.31
N LEU A 20 7.39 -1.05 -12.46
CA LEU A 20 7.10 -2.27 -11.71
C LEU A 20 8.27 -3.28 -11.83
N PRO A 21 8.64 -3.98 -10.75
CA PRO A 21 9.75 -4.93 -10.77
C PRO A 21 9.63 -6.00 -11.85
N TYR A 22 10.75 -6.27 -12.54
CA TYR A 22 10.86 -7.30 -13.56
C TYR A 22 12.27 -7.89 -13.65
N GLY A 23 12.41 -9.02 -14.35
CA GLY A 23 13.68 -9.71 -14.56
C GLY A 23 14.43 -9.98 -13.25
N ARG A 24 15.76 -9.80 -13.25
CA ARG A 24 16.61 -10.05 -12.07
C ARG A 24 16.24 -9.21 -10.84
N TRP A 25 15.68 -8.03 -11.06
CA TRP A 25 15.26 -7.17 -9.96
C TRP A 25 13.98 -7.71 -9.31
N GLY A 26 12.98 -8.08 -10.12
CA GLY A 26 11.78 -8.76 -9.64
C GLY A 26 12.09 -10.09 -8.96
N GLU A 27 13.05 -10.87 -9.49
CA GLU A 27 13.54 -12.11 -8.85
C GLU A 27 14.13 -11.85 -7.47
N ALA A 28 15.03 -10.86 -7.33
CA ALA A 28 15.67 -10.53 -6.06
C ALA A 28 14.66 -10.05 -5.00
N LEU A 29 13.69 -9.22 -5.37
CA LEU A 29 12.60 -8.83 -4.48
C LEU A 29 11.72 -10.04 -4.14
N GLY A 30 11.43 -10.89 -5.12
CA GLY A 30 10.65 -12.11 -4.92
C GLY A 30 11.28 -13.08 -3.94
N ASP A 31 12.60 -13.22 -3.93
CA ASP A 31 13.31 -14.05 -2.95
C ASP A 31 13.10 -13.54 -1.51
N HIS A 32 13.17 -12.23 -1.30
CA HIS A 32 12.92 -11.62 0.01
C HIS A 32 11.47 -11.79 0.46
N PHE A 33 10.51 -11.57 -0.45
CA PHE A 33 9.09 -11.74 -0.18
C PHE A 33 8.76 -13.19 0.19
N LYS A 34 9.20 -14.16 -0.63
CA LYS A 34 8.96 -15.59 -0.40
C LYS A 34 9.65 -16.09 0.87
N ALA A 35 10.83 -15.56 1.19
CA ALA A 35 11.50 -15.88 2.45
C ALA A 35 10.71 -15.38 3.67
N ALA A 36 10.09 -14.20 3.59
CA ALA A 36 9.20 -13.71 4.64
C ALA A 36 7.91 -14.54 4.74
N ALA A 37 7.29 -14.87 3.60
CA ALA A 37 6.10 -15.72 3.55
C ALA A 37 6.34 -17.11 4.17
N ALA A 38 7.48 -17.74 3.88
CA ALA A 38 7.87 -19.02 4.48
C ALA A 38 8.10 -18.94 6.01
N GLY A 39 8.24 -17.73 6.56
CA GLY A 39 8.38 -17.47 7.98
C GLY A 39 7.06 -17.24 8.73
N ILE A 40 5.93 -17.19 8.03
CA ILE A 40 4.60 -17.02 8.64
C ILE A 40 4.33 -18.18 9.61
N LYS A 41 3.86 -17.84 10.81
CA LYS A 41 3.46 -18.81 11.83
C LYS A 41 1.94 -18.92 11.83
N THR A 42 1.42 -19.96 11.22
CA THR A 42 0.00 -20.29 11.18
C THR A 42 -0.21 -21.78 11.34
N ASP A 43 -1.41 -22.17 11.78
CA ASP A 43 -1.87 -23.56 11.78
C ASP A 43 -2.48 -23.98 10.42
N GLU A 44 -2.69 -23.02 9.52
CA GLU A 44 -3.21 -23.25 8.16
C GLU A 44 -2.14 -23.80 7.22
N GLU A 45 -2.53 -24.69 6.32
CA GLU A 45 -1.68 -25.13 5.21
C GLU A 45 -1.82 -24.12 4.06
N LEU A 46 -0.87 -23.19 3.94
CA LEU A 46 -0.92 -22.16 2.89
C LEU A 46 -0.54 -22.72 1.51
N GLY A 47 0.20 -23.83 1.45
CA GLY A 47 0.70 -24.39 0.20
C GLY A 47 1.82 -23.57 -0.47
N ASP A 48 1.92 -23.68 -1.80
CA ASP A 48 2.98 -23.04 -2.59
C ASP A 48 2.56 -21.63 -3.03
N ALA A 49 3.47 -20.65 -2.87
CA ALA A 49 3.27 -19.29 -3.37
C ALA A 49 3.40 -19.22 -4.89
N GLY A 50 2.44 -18.55 -5.53
CA GLY A 50 2.39 -18.30 -6.98
C GLY A 50 3.32 -17.20 -7.48
N GLU A 51 2.96 -16.61 -8.61
CA GLU A 51 3.63 -15.43 -9.16
C GLU A 51 3.27 -14.19 -8.34
N ILE A 52 4.25 -13.33 -8.08
CA ILE A 52 4.04 -12.10 -7.31
C ILE A 52 3.61 -10.98 -8.25
N THR A 53 2.44 -10.41 -7.98
CA THR A 53 1.93 -9.18 -8.57
C THR A 53 2.46 -7.99 -7.78
N TRP A 54 3.41 -7.26 -8.35
CA TRP A 54 4.02 -6.10 -7.69
C TRP A 54 3.21 -4.81 -7.85
N PHE A 55 3.29 -3.90 -6.90
CA PHE A 55 2.66 -2.58 -6.94
C PHE A 55 3.71 -1.48 -7.14
N PRO A 56 3.32 -0.26 -7.57
CA PRO A 56 4.26 0.85 -7.69
C PRO A 56 5.02 1.10 -6.38
N ASP A 57 6.30 1.44 -6.48
CA ASP A 57 7.10 1.73 -5.29
C ASP A 57 6.69 3.05 -4.63
N ARG A 58 6.91 3.20 -3.33
CA ARG A 58 6.83 4.50 -2.63
C ARG A 58 8.01 4.65 -1.69
N THR A 59 8.58 5.85 -1.63
CA THR A 59 9.69 6.14 -0.72
C THR A 59 9.26 7.06 0.40
N TRP A 60 9.42 6.62 1.65
CA TRP A 60 9.12 7.40 2.84
C TRP A 60 10.27 7.28 3.84
N GLY A 61 10.72 8.40 4.39
CA GLY A 61 11.80 8.42 5.38
C GLY A 61 13.13 7.85 4.86
N GLY A 62 13.40 7.94 3.55
CA GLY A 62 14.61 7.41 2.91
C GLY A 62 14.60 5.89 2.66
N ARG A 63 13.46 5.23 2.87
CA ARG A 63 13.26 3.80 2.57
C ARG A 63 12.19 3.66 1.50
N THR A 64 12.49 2.88 0.48
CA THR A 64 11.56 2.52 -0.59
C THR A 64 10.82 1.26 -0.20
N TYR A 65 9.51 1.23 -0.42
CA TYR A 65 8.60 0.12 -0.17
C TYR A 65 7.99 -0.31 -1.51
N VAL A 66 8.03 -1.61 -1.79
CA VAL A 66 7.48 -2.23 -2.99
C VAL A 66 6.49 -3.30 -2.54
N PRO A 67 5.18 -2.98 -2.52
CA PRO A 67 4.16 -3.95 -2.15
C PRO A 67 4.00 -5.04 -3.21
N GLY A 68 3.56 -6.21 -2.78
CA GLY A 68 3.29 -7.33 -3.65
C GLY A 68 2.22 -8.25 -3.07
N THR A 69 1.46 -8.90 -3.96
CA THR A 69 0.55 -9.98 -3.61
C THR A 69 0.86 -11.24 -4.42
N ALA A 70 0.55 -12.42 -3.88
CA ALA A 70 0.69 -13.68 -4.60
C ALA A 70 -0.38 -14.68 -4.15
N PRO A 71 -1.13 -15.30 -5.08
CA PRO A 71 -2.04 -16.38 -4.72
C PRO A 71 -1.23 -17.59 -4.24
N THR A 72 -1.87 -18.42 -3.42
CA THR A 72 -1.31 -19.68 -2.95
C THR A 72 -2.05 -20.88 -3.55
N SER A 73 -1.43 -22.06 -3.53
CA SER A 73 -2.08 -23.28 -4.05
C SER A 73 -3.29 -23.73 -3.24
N GLU A 74 -3.44 -23.27 -1.99
CA GLU A 74 -4.56 -23.62 -1.10
C GLU A 74 -5.66 -22.55 -1.06
N GLY A 75 -5.59 -21.54 -1.94
CA GLY A 75 -6.65 -20.55 -2.12
C GLY A 75 -6.56 -19.30 -1.24
N PHE A 76 -5.50 -19.16 -0.45
CA PHE A 76 -5.16 -17.90 0.22
C PHE A 76 -4.44 -16.94 -0.71
N GLU A 77 -4.41 -15.66 -0.36
CA GLU A 77 -3.52 -14.66 -0.92
C GLU A 77 -2.44 -14.26 0.11
N LEU A 78 -1.18 -14.26 -0.32
CA LEU A 78 -0.10 -13.62 0.41
C LEU A 78 -0.07 -12.14 0.03
N PHE A 79 0.04 -11.25 1.00
CA PHE A 79 0.15 -9.82 0.78
C PHE A 79 1.20 -9.20 1.69
N GLY A 80 1.87 -8.15 1.22
CA GLY A 80 2.87 -7.44 2.01
C GLY A 80 3.80 -6.59 1.14
N TYR A 81 5.03 -6.39 1.60
CA TYR A 81 6.03 -5.62 0.84
C TYR A 81 7.46 -6.09 1.06
N VAL A 82 8.31 -5.68 0.13
CA VAL A 82 9.77 -5.65 0.30
C VAL A 82 10.22 -4.19 0.34
N SER A 83 11.14 -3.86 1.23
CA SER A 83 11.67 -2.51 1.39
C SER A 83 13.19 -2.50 1.41
N TYR A 84 13.78 -1.40 0.98
CA TYR A 84 15.24 -1.23 0.93
C TYR A 84 15.63 0.25 1.03
N THR A 85 16.90 0.52 1.28
CA THR A 85 17.51 1.85 1.18
C THR A 85 18.32 1.97 -0.10
N ARG A 86 18.43 3.20 -0.62
CA ARG A 86 19.38 3.57 -1.68
C ARG A 86 19.95 4.95 -1.35
N GLU A 87 21.25 5.13 -1.61
CA GLU A 87 21.89 6.43 -1.39
C GLU A 87 21.44 7.49 -2.40
N HIS A 88 21.20 7.08 -3.66
CA HIS A 88 20.68 7.91 -4.73
C HIS A 88 20.07 7.03 -5.85
N GLU A 89 19.42 7.67 -6.83
CA GLU A 89 18.90 7.00 -8.03
C GLU A 89 20.01 6.21 -8.74
N GLY A 90 19.73 4.94 -9.07
CA GLY A 90 20.68 4.03 -9.72
C GLY A 90 21.78 3.46 -8.81
N ALA A 91 21.82 3.82 -7.52
CA ALA A 91 22.68 3.15 -6.54
C ALA A 91 22.20 1.71 -6.28
N GLN A 92 23.10 0.86 -5.77
CA GLN A 92 22.75 -0.47 -5.33
C GLN A 92 21.79 -0.40 -4.12
N ALA A 93 20.69 -1.14 -4.19
CA ALA A 93 19.79 -1.30 -3.05
C ALA A 93 20.46 -2.10 -1.92
N ALA A 94 20.21 -1.66 -0.68
CA ALA A 94 20.73 -2.26 0.53
C ALA A 94 19.67 -2.34 1.63
N ASP A 95 20.02 -2.94 2.77
CA ASP A 95 19.17 -3.02 3.97
C ASP A 95 17.76 -3.56 3.69
N PHE A 96 17.69 -4.65 2.92
CA PHE A 96 16.44 -5.29 2.57
C PHE A 96 15.70 -5.78 3.81
N ALA A 97 14.40 -5.51 3.86
CA ALA A 97 13.47 -6.06 4.83
C ALA A 97 12.15 -6.37 4.13
N ALA A 98 11.49 -7.45 4.52
CA ALA A 98 10.20 -7.85 3.98
C ALA A 98 9.22 -8.16 5.12
N VAL A 99 7.96 -7.80 4.91
CA VAL A 99 6.83 -8.13 5.78
C VAL A 99 5.77 -8.73 4.87
N VAL A 100 5.28 -9.91 5.22
CA VAL A 100 4.26 -10.64 4.47
C VAL A 100 3.33 -11.32 5.47
N ASP A 101 2.04 -11.22 5.19
CA ASP A 101 0.97 -11.97 5.86
C ASP A 101 0.09 -12.65 4.80
N TYR A 102 -0.99 -13.29 5.24
CA TYR A 102 -1.93 -13.98 4.35
C TYR A 102 -3.39 -13.70 4.72
N THR A 103 -4.27 -13.86 3.73
CA THR A 103 -5.72 -13.67 3.87
C THR A 103 -6.48 -14.68 3.00
N ASP A 104 -7.69 -15.04 3.41
CA ASP A 104 -8.69 -15.73 2.59
C ASP A 104 -9.70 -14.76 1.95
N GLU A 105 -9.76 -13.52 2.42
CA GLU A 105 -10.54 -12.42 1.84
C GLU A 105 -9.85 -11.91 0.57
N THR A 106 -10.42 -12.22 -0.60
CA THR A 106 -9.88 -11.87 -1.91
C THR A 106 -10.94 -11.17 -2.76
N ALA A 107 -10.50 -10.40 -3.78
CA ALA A 107 -11.44 -9.81 -4.74
C ALA A 107 -12.30 -10.86 -5.49
N GLU A 108 -11.79 -12.09 -5.70
CA GLU A 108 -12.58 -13.17 -6.30
C GLU A 108 -13.72 -13.64 -5.37
N ALA A 109 -13.49 -13.66 -4.06
CA ALA A 109 -14.50 -13.99 -3.05
C ALA A 109 -15.49 -12.84 -2.80
N ASN A 110 -15.08 -11.60 -3.07
CA ASN A 110 -15.83 -10.38 -2.80
C ASN A 110 -16.08 -9.54 -4.08
N PRO A 111 -16.96 -10.00 -4.99
CA PRO A 111 -17.13 -9.39 -6.32
C PRO A 111 -17.83 -8.02 -6.31
N ASP A 112 -18.34 -7.58 -5.16
CA ASP A 112 -18.95 -6.27 -4.95
C ASP A 112 -17.96 -5.18 -4.54
N TRP A 113 -16.74 -5.55 -4.15
CA TRP A 113 -15.67 -4.60 -3.86
C TRP A 113 -15.35 -3.74 -5.07
N THR A 114 -15.17 -2.44 -4.83
CA THR A 114 -14.77 -1.51 -5.89
C THR A 114 -13.27 -1.23 -5.89
N LEU A 115 -12.62 -1.41 -4.74
CA LEU A 115 -11.17 -1.44 -4.57
C LEU A 115 -10.82 -2.67 -3.73
N ASP A 116 -9.79 -3.39 -4.16
CA ASP A 116 -9.15 -4.43 -3.36
C ASP A 116 -7.94 -3.79 -2.67
N LEU A 117 -8.00 -3.68 -1.35
CA LEU A 117 -7.08 -2.87 -0.55
C LEU A 117 -6.31 -3.74 0.45
N SER A 118 -5.05 -3.37 0.64
CA SER A 118 -4.22 -3.87 1.73
C SER A 118 -3.41 -2.73 2.33
N ASP A 119 -3.02 -2.88 3.58
CA ASP A 119 -2.24 -1.88 4.27
C ASP A 119 -1.20 -2.47 5.22
N GLN A 120 -0.24 -1.62 5.61
CA GLN A 120 0.67 -1.90 6.72
C GLN A 120 1.14 -0.61 7.38
N GLU A 121 1.15 -0.61 8.72
CA GLU A 121 1.94 0.35 9.49
C GLU A 121 3.45 0.26 9.15
N ILE A 122 4.02 1.36 8.66
CA ILE A 122 5.46 1.48 8.36
C ILE A 122 6.17 2.53 9.24
N GLY A 123 5.42 3.23 10.09
CA GLY A 123 5.99 4.27 10.93
C GLY A 123 4.97 5.03 11.73
N HIS A 124 5.42 6.12 12.33
CA HIS A 124 4.60 6.97 13.18
C HIS A 124 4.88 8.43 12.93
N TRP A 125 3.86 9.24 13.14
CA TRP A 125 3.96 10.68 13.14
C TRP A 125 3.59 11.25 14.50
N ARG A 126 4.24 12.36 14.87
CA ARG A 126 3.95 13.10 16.09
C ARG A 126 3.46 14.49 15.74
N GLY A 127 2.17 14.71 15.97
CA GLY A 127 1.52 15.99 15.80
C GLY A 127 1.60 16.89 17.03
N PRO A 128 0.90 18.05 16.98
CA PRO A 128 0.75 18.95 18.13
C PRO A 128 0.28 18.21 19.39
N GLU A 129 0.68 18.70 20.55
CA GLU A 129 0.34 18.10 21.86
C GLU A 129 0.76 16.63 22.02
N ALA A 130 1.78 16.21 21.25
CA ALA A 130 2.28 14.84 21.22
C ALA A 130 1.25 13.78 20.78
N ARG A 131 0.20 14.20 20.06
CA ARG A 131 -0.73 13.27 19.41
C ARG A 131 0.05 12.39 18.43
N ARG A 132 -0.22 11.10 18.48
CA ARG A 132 0.41 10.10 17.63
C ARG A 132 -0.59 9.72 16.53
N GLY A 133 -0.09 9.58 15.32
CA GLY A 133 -0.80 8.87 14.25
C GLY A 133 0.13 7.84 13.63
N VAL A 134 -0.46 6.92 12.88
CA VAL A 134 0.23 5.84 12.19
C VAL A 134 0.60 6.30 10.79
N ILE A 135 1.82 6.02 10.34
CA ILE A 135 2.14 6.17 8.91
C ILE A 135 1.91 4.81 8.28
N THR A 136 0.90 4.76 7.42
CA THR A 136 0.38 3.55 6.80
C THR A 136 0.75 3.54 5.32
N LEU A 137 1.36 2.45 4.88
CA LEU A 137 1.50 2.08 3.48
C LEU A 137 0.20 1.43 3.04
N VAL A 138 -0.43 1.95 1.99
CA VAL A 138 -1.69 1.41 1.45
C VAL A 138 -1.44 1.06 -0.01
N TRP A 139 -1.86 -0.12 -0.44
CA TRP A 139 -1.82 -0.49 -1.86
C TRP A 139 -3.10 -1.18 -2.24
N GLY A 140 -3.39 -1.18 -3.54
CA GLY A 140 -4.62 -1.80 -4.00
C GLY A 140 -4.80 -1.85 -5.50
N VAL A 141 -5.82 -2.59 -5.89
CA VAL A 141 -6.25 -2.83 -7.27
C VAL A 141 -7.62 -2.22 -7.49
N SER A 142 -7.78 -1.49 -8.60
CA SER A 142 -9.09 -1.02 -9.04
C SER A 142 -9.92 -2.16 -9.60
N GLN A 143 -11.07 -2.45 -8.99
CA GLN A 143 -12.03 -3.44 -9.51
C GLN A 143 -13.02 -2.81 -10.52
N VAL A 144 -13.00 -1.49 -10.65
CA VAL A 144 -13.80 -0.73 -11.62
C VAL A 144 -12.95 -0.20 -12.77
N THR A 145 -13.58 0.01 -13.92
CA THR A 145 -12.89 0.49 -15.13
C THR A 145 -12.62 2.00 -15.10
N ASN A 146 -11.61 2.44 -15.84
CA ASN A 146 -11.23 3.86 -16.06
C ASN A 146 -10.66 4.59 -14.85
N GLY A 147 -10.20 3.86 -13.83
CA GLY A 147 -9.37 4.41 -12.76
C GLY A 147 -8.11 5.08 -13.32
N ALA A 148 -7.74 6.24 -12.79
CA ALA A 148 -6.55 6.97 -13.23
C ALA A 148 -5.68 7.44 -12.06
N VAL A 149 -6.30 7.87 -10.96
CA VAL A 149 -5.60 8.36 -9.76
C VAL A 149 -6.28 7.79 -8.54
N ALA A 150 -5.51 7.21 -7.62
CA ALA A 150 -5.95 6.90 -6.27
C ALA A 150 -5.48 8.00 -5.30
N THR A 151 -6.28 8.34 -4.31
CA THR A 151 -5.90 9.25 -3.22
C THR A 151 -6.17 8.60 -1.87
N THR A 152 -5.40 9.02 -0.87
CA THR A 152 -5.78 8.85 0.53
C THR A 152 -6.31 10.17 1.05
N GLU A 153 -7.38 10.11 1.82
CA GLU A 153 -8.03 11.24 2.45
C GLU A 153 -8.08 11.01 3.96
N LEU A 154 -7.67 12.01 4.74
CA LEU A 154 -7.89 12.02 6.19
C LEU A 154 -8.86 13.16 6.50
N GLY A 155 -10.12 12.79 6.75
CA GLY A 155 -11.24 13.73 6.80
C GLY A 155 -11.40 14.47 5.46
N PRO A 156 -11.39 15.82 5.43
CA PRO A 156 -11.54 16.58 4.18
C PRO A 156 -10.23 16.82 3.41
N THR A 157 -9.11 16.20 3.84
CA THR A 157 -7.78 16.54 3.34
C THR A 157 -7.14 15.36 2.62
N THR A 158 -6.78 15.57 1.35
CA THR A 158 -5.93 14.66 0.60
C THR A 158 -4.54 14.64 1.23
N THR A 159 -4.12 13.47 1.69
CA THR A 159 -2.82 13.23 2.32
C THR A 159 -1.84 12.61 1.35
N ASP A 160 -2.30 11.89 0.33
CA ASP A 160 -1.44 11.36 -0.72
C ASP A 160 -2.19 11.07 -2.02
N GLN A 161 -1.46 10.91 -3.13
CA GLN A 161 -2.02 10.51 -4.42
C GLN A 161 -1.03 9.73 -5.28
N CYS A 162 -1.53 8.79 -6.08
CA CYS A 162 -0.74 7.99 -7.00
C CYS A 162 -1.50 7.74 -8.31
N LEU A 163 -0.80 7.82 -9.45
CA LEU A 163 -1.35 7.34 -10.72
C LEU A 163 -1.42 5.81 -10.69
N LEU A 164 -2.46 5.25 -11.32
CA LEU A 164 -2.56 3.81 -11.47
C LEU A 164 -1.57 3.31 -12.53
N VAL A 165 -0.94 2.17 -12.24
CA VAL A 165 -0.10 1.42 -13.17
C VAL A 165 -0.68 0.02 -13.28
N GLU A 166 -1.22 -0.33 -14.45
CA GLU A 166 -1.93 -1.61 -14.64
C GLU A 166 -2.98 -1.82 -13.54
N ASP A 167 -3.84 -0.82 -13.37
CA ASP A 167 -4.91 -0.74 -12.35
C ASP A 167 -4.48 -0.81 -10.88
N ARG A 168 -3.17 -0.81 -10.60
CA ARG A 168 -2.57 -0.87 -9.27
C ARG A 168 -2.04 0.47 -8.80
N PHE A 169 -2.05 0.70 -7.49
CA PHE A 169 -1.49 1.90 -6.88
C PHE A 169 -0.87 1.62 -5.50
N THR A 170 -0.02 2.55 -5.05
CA THR A 170 0.55 2.55 -3.70
C THR A 170 0.58 3.97 -3.15
N LEU A 171 0.12 4.13 -1.91
CA LEU A 171 -0.04 5.39 -1.19
C LEU A 171 0.64 5.27 0.18
N VAL A 172 1.08 6.39 0.74
CA VAL A 172 1.58 6.48 2.11
C VAL A 172 0.89 7.65 2.80
N SER A 173 0.08 7.34 3.81
CA SER A 173 -0.75 8.33 4.50
C SER A 173 -0.55 8.28 6.01
N LEU A 174 -0.97 9.38 6.66
CA LEU A 174 -1.31 9.35 8.07
C LEU A 174 -2.67 8.67 8.25
N ASP A 175 -2.76 7.79 9.23
CA ASP A 175 -3.96 7.06 9.65
C ASP A 175 -4.09 7.11 11.18
N ASP A 176 -5.27 6.71 11.69
CA ASP A 176 -5.68 6.74 13.10
C ASP A 176 -5.18 8.02 13.79
N TYR A 177 -5.62 9.17 13.27
CA TYR A 177 -5.17 10.46 13.77
C TYR A 177 -6.33 11.38 14.05
N THR A 178 -6.42 11.80 15.31
CA THR A 178 -7.47 12.69 15.82
C THR A 178 -8.89 12.16 15.66
N GLY A 179 -9.06 10.84 15.61
CA GLY A 179 -10.35 10.17 15.46
C GLY A 179 -10.82 10.01 14.00
N ASP A 180 -9.99 10.38 13.03
CA ASP A 180 -10.22 10.06 11.63
C ASP A 180 -9.35 8.86 11.24
N TYR A 181 -9.95 7.99 10.43
CA TYR A 181 -9.28 6.92 9.70
C TYR A 181 -9.10 7.33 8.24
N VAL A 182 -8.09 6.74 7.59
CA VAL A 182 -7.82 6.99 6.18
C VAL A 182 -8.90 6.38 5.29
N GLU A 183 -9.40 7.17 4.34
CA GLU A 183 -10.25 6.68 3.24
C GLU A 183 -9.42 6.64 1.95
N VAL A 184 -9.65 5.63 1.11
CA VAL A 184 -9.08 5.56 -0.23
C VAL A 184 -10.14 5.93 -1.24
N ARG A 185 -9.79 6.81 -2.19
CA ARG A 185 -10.68 7.19 -3.29
C ARG A 185 -10.03 6.98 -4.64
N LEU A 186 -10.84 6.60 -5.61
CA LEU A 186 -10.41 6.42 -6.99
C LEU A 186 -11.06 7.46 -7.88
N PHE A 187 -10.27 8.08 -8.74
CA PHE A 187 -10.72 9.09 -9.69
C PHE A 187 -10.40 8.70 -11.13
N ALA A 188 -11.33 9.00 -12.03
CA ALA A 188 -11.09 9.00 -13.46
C ALA A 188 -10.15 10.14 -13.86
N GLN A 189 -9.61 10.09 -15.09
CA GLN A 189 -8.67 11.10 -15.63
C GLN A 189 -9.21 12.55 -15.57
N ARG A 190 -10.53 12.75 -15.55
CA ARG A 190 -11.18 14.07 -15.47
C ARG A 190 -11.62 14.47 -14.06
N GLY A 191 -11.22 13.73 -13.03
CA GLY A 191 -11.51 14.02 -11.63
C GLY A 191 -12.90 13.59 -11.16
N ALA A 192 -13.61 12.74 -11.92
CA ALA A 192 -14.83 12.12 -11.42
C ALA A 192 -14.47 11.00 -10.43
N GLU A 193 -15.03 11.02 -9.23
CA GLU A 193 -14.91 9.94 -8.25
C GLU A 193 -15.61 8.69 -8.79
N LEU A 194 -14.92 7.55 -8.77
CA LEU A 194 -15.37 6.26 -9.29
C LEU A 194 -15.65 5.25 -8.19
N ALA A 195 -14.83 5.28 -7.14
CA ALA A 195 -14.88 4.35 -6.02
C ALA A 195 -14.35 5.03 -4.76
N ARG A 196 -14.77 4.49 -3.61
CA ARG A 196 -14.40 4.97 -2.29
C ARG A 196 -14.55 3.82 -1.31
N GLU A 197 -13.47 3.49 -0.61
CA GLU A 197 -13.44 2.41 0.36
C GLU A 197 -12.64 2.84 1.60
N SER A 198 -12.97 2.25 2.74
CA SER A 198 -12.23 2.38 4.00
C SER A 198 -11.34 1.15 4.19
N LEU A 199 -10.23 1.28 4.93
CA LEU A 199 -9.46 0.12 5.40
C LEU A 199 -10.15 -0.62 6.55
N TYR A 200 -11.18 -0.01 7.13
CA TYR A 200 -11.89 -0.48 8.31
C TYR A 200 -13.36 -0.71 7.96
N GLU A 201 -13.93 -1.82 8.42
CA GLU A 201 -15.37 -2.05 8.39
C GLU A 201 -16.08 -1.05 9.32
N ASP A 202 -17.24 -0.55 8.89
CA ASP A 202 -18.10 0.26 9.76
C ASP A 202 -18.62 -0.63 10.90
N GLU A 203 -18.31 -0.28 12.16
CA GLU A 203 -18.98 -0.89 13.31
C GLU A 203 -20.46 -0.44 13.33
N ASP A 204 -21.38 -1.32 12.93
CA ASP A 204 -22.85 -1.13 13.01
C ASP A 204 -23.37 -0.76 14.41
#